data_AF-A0A1Z4NMS4-F1
#
_entry.id   AF-A0A1Z4NMS4-F1
#
_cell.length_a   1.000
_cell.length_b   1.000
_cell.length_c   1.000
_cell.angle_alpha   90.00
_cell.angle_beta   90.00
_cell.angle_gamma   90.00
#
_symmetry.space_group_name_H-M   'P 1'
#
loop_
_entity.id
_entity.type
_entity.pdbx_description
1 polymer ?
#
loop_
_entity_poly.entity_id
_entity_poly.type
_entity_poly.pdbx_seq_one_letter_code
_entity_poly.pdbx_strand_id
1 'polypeptide(L)' 'MEDHVHLFVSSPPTLAPDQIMFRLKGYTSRVLRQEFPHLLRMPSMWTRSYFCGTAGDASSEIIKKYIANQKTR' A
#
# COMPACT_ATOMS: atom_id res chain seq x y z
N MET A 1 -1.94 22.73 -0.62
CA MET A 1 -3.22 22.02 -0.84
C MET A 1 -2.86 20.56 -0.94
N GLU A 2 -3.31 19.73 -0.01
CA GLU A 2 -2.94 18.31 0.03
C GLU A 2 -3.91 17.53 -0.85
N ASP A 3 -3.48 17.24 -2.08
CA ASP A 3 -4.24 16.54 -3.13
C ASP A 3 -3.82 15.07 -3.28
N HIS A 4 -3.04 14.56 -2.32
CA HIS A 4 -2.46 13.22 -2.33
C HIS A 4 -2.45 12.63 -0.91
N VAL A 5 -2.33 11.29 -0.83
CA VAL A 5 -2.31 10.55 0.43
C VAL A 5 -0.99 9.78 0.53
N HIS A 6 -0.33 9.87 1.69
CA HIS A 6 0.81 9.04 2.05
C HIS A 6 0.37 7.91 2.97
N LEU A 7 0.84 6.69 2.70
CA LEU A 7 0.50 5.50 3.48
C LEU A 7 1.78 4.74 3.85
N PHE A 8 1.93 4.40 5.12
CA PHE A 8 2.85 3.37 5.57
C PHE A 8 2.11 2.04 5.60
N VAL A 9 2.58 1.06 4.83
CA VAL A 9 1.90 -0.22 4.65
C VAL A 9 2.83 -1.36 5.03
N SER A 10 2.36 -2.23 5.91
CA SER A 10 2.94 -3.57 6.13
C SER A 10 2.14 -4.58 5.34
N SER A 11 2.82 -5.43 4.56
CA SER A 11 2.18 -6.42 3.68
C SER A 11 3.00 -7.71 3.65
N PRO A 12 2.35 -8.86 3.44
CA PRO A 12 3.05 -10.09 3.09
C PRO A 12 3.97 -9.89 1.88
N PRO A 13 5.14 -10.55 1.84
CA PRO A 13 6.11 -10.42 0.74
C PRO A 13 5.60 -11.03 -0.58
N THR A 14 4.53 -11.83 -0.53
CA THR A 14 3.91 -12.44 -1.71
C THR A 14 2.99 -11.49 -2.47
N LEU A 15 2.69 -10.30 -1.91
CA LEU A 15 1.88 -9.28 -2.59
C LEU A 15 2.80 -8.22 -3.17
N ALA A 16 2.76 -8.09 -4.49
CA ALA A 16 3.52 -7.06 -5.19
C ALA A 16 2.90 -5.66 -4.94
N PRO A 17 3.72 -4.59 -4.94
CA PRO A 17 3.23 -3.22 -4.68
C PRO A 17 2.09 -2.77 -5.59
N ASP A 18 2.10 -3.17 -6.86
CA ASP A 18 1.04 -2.88 -7.83
C ASP A 18 -0.28 -3.54 -7.46
N GLN A 19 -0.24 -4.78 -6.94
CA GLN A 19 -1.43 -5.49 -6.47
C GLN A 19 -2.02 -4.82 -5.24
N ILE A 20 -1.18 -4.34 -4.32
CA ILE A 20 -1.60 -3.59 -3.14
C ILE A 20 -2.30 -2.30 -3.57
N MET A 21 -1.66 -1.52 -4.44
CA MET A 21 -2.21 -0.24 -4.89
C MET A 21 -3.47 -0.39 -5.75
N PHE A 22 -3.57 -1.45 -6.56
CA PHE A 22 -4.79 -1.79 -7.30
C PHE A 22 -5.97 -1.97 -6.35
N ARG A 23 -5.80 -2.79 -5.30
CA ARG A 23 -6.83 -3.05 -4.30
C ARG A 23 -7.18 -1.79 -3.52
N LEU A 24 -6.18 -1.05 -3.05
CA LEU A 24 -6.37 0.13 -2.22
C LEU A 24 -7.12 1.24 -2.97
N LYS A 25 -6.65 1.61 -4.17
CA LYS A 25 -7.27 2.68 -4.98
C LYS A 25 -8.65 2.26 -5.48
N GLY A 26 -8.82 0.99 -5.87
CA GLY A 26 -10.11 0.47 -6.30
C GLY A 26 -11.16 0.49 -5.19
N TYR A 27 -10.81 -0.06 -4.02
CA TYR A 27 -11.73 -0.12 -2.88
C TYR A 27 -12.10 1.27 -2.38
N THR A 28 -11.11 2.12 -2.13
CA THR A 28 -11.35 3.49 -1.64
C THR A 28 -12.13 4.32 -2.65
N SER A 29 -11.86 4.19 -3.96
CA SER A 29 -12.64 4.89 -4.98
C SER A 29 -14.13 4.50 -4.95
N ARG A 30 -14.43 3.22 -4.68
CA ARG A 30 -15.82 2.75 -4.57
C ARG A 30 -16.49 3.30 -3.31
N VAL A 31 -15.87 3.11 -2.15
CA VAL A 31 -16.45 3.50 -0.85
C VAL A 31 -16.65 5.01 -0.78
N LEU A 32 -15.64 5.80 -1.14
CA LEU A 32 -15.74 7.27 -1.10
C LEU A 32 -16.83 7.80 -2.03
N ARG A 33 -17.03 7.20 -3.22
CA ARG A 33 -18.12 7.62 -4.12
C ARG A 33 -19.51 7.21 -3.61
N GLN A 34 -19.61 6.15 -2.79
CA GLN A 34 -20.86 5.77 -2.13
C GLN A 34 -21.19 6.71 -0.97
N GLU A 35 -20.18 7.09 -0.19
CA GLU A 35 -20.34 7.98 0.97
C GLU A 35 -20.51 9.46 0.56
N PHE A 36 -19.86 9.87 -0.52
CA PHE A 36 -19.81 11.27 -0.98
C PHE A 36 -20.29 11.38 -2.43
N PRO A 37 -21.62 11.49 -2.68
CA PRO A 37 -22.19 11.48 -4.03
C PRO A 37 -21.69 12.60 -4.95
N HIS A 38 -21.21 13.72 -4.40
CA HIS A 38 -20.63 14.80 -5.20
C HIS A 38 -19.36 14.37 -5.96
N LEU A 39 -18.65 13.34 -5.48
CA LEU A 39 -17.47 12.76 -6.14
C LEU A 39 -17.81 11.95 -7.40
N LEU A 40 -19.09 11.63 -7.65
CA LEU A 40 -19.54 10.96 -8.88
C LEU A 40 -19.37 11.84 -10.12
N ARG A 41 -19.24 13.16 -9.95
CA ARG A 41 -18.96 14.10 -11.05
C ARG A 41 -17.54 13.94 -11.60
N MET A 42 -16.63 13.38 -10.81
CA MET A 42 -15.25 13.16 -11.23
C MET A 42 -15.13 11.85 -12.01
N PRO A 43 -14.43 11.82 -13.16
CA PRO A 43 -14.27 10.61 -13.96
C PRO A 43 -13.50 9.51 -13.20
N SER A 44 -12.51 9.89 -12.39
CA SER A 44 -11.77 8.98 -11.50
C SER A 44 -11.53 9.64 -10.14
N MET A 45 -11.54 8.84 -9.07
CA MET A 45 -11.12 9.29 -7.74
C MET A 45 -9.60 9.44 -7.65
N TRP A 46 -8.87 8.53 -8.29
CA TRP A 46 -7.41 8.48 -8.25
C TRP A 46 -6.82 8.56 -9.66
N THR A 47 -5.64 9.15 -9.79
CA THR A 47 -4.85 9.04 -11.02
C THR A 47 -4.41 7.57 -11.24
N ARG A 48 -3.89 7.21 -12.41
CA ARG A 48 -3.35 5.86 -12.63
C ARG A 48 -2.06 5.62 -11.85
N SER A 49 -1.21 6.64 -11.77
CA SER A 49 0.11 6.59 -11.13
C SER A 49 0.04 6.44 -9.61
N TYR A 50 1.11 5.91 -9.03
CA TYR A 50 1.39 5.90 -7.60
C TYR A 50 2.90 5.92 -7.40
N PHE A 51 3.34 6.33 -6.22
CA PHE A 51 4.73 6.19 -5.79
C PHE A 51 4.79 5.15 -4.66
N CYS A 52 5.78 4.26 -4.71
CA CYS A 52 6.09 3.36 -3.62
C CYS A 52 7.59 3.31 -3.39
N GLY A 53 7.99 3.32 -2.12
CA GLY A 53 9.37 3.15 -1.69
C GLY A 53 9.42 2.27 -0.46
N THR A 54 10.51 1.54 -0.27
CA THR A 54 10.74 0.77 0.94
C THR A 54 11.06 1.71 2.09
N ALA A 55 10.31 1.61 3.19
CA ALA A 55 10.69 2.22 4.45
C ALA A 55 11.84 1.39 5.06
N GLY A 56 13.06 1.87 4.92
CA GLY A 56 14.26 1.18 5.39
C GLY A 56 14.45 1.38 6.90
N ASP A 57 13.83 0.52 7.71
CA ASP A 57 14.30 0.27 9.08
C ASP A 57 14.02 -1.18 9.54
N ALA A 58 14.12 -2.13 8.59
CA ALA A 58 14.14 -3.55 8.92
C ALA A 58 15.53 -3.88 9.48
N SER A 59 15.67 -3.60 10.77
CA SER A 59 16.86 -3.73 11.59
C SER A 59 17.65 -5.00 11.29
N SER A 60 18.99 -4.86 11.27
CA SER A 60 19.92 -5.99 11.19
C SER A 60 19.60 -7.11 12.20
N GLU A 61 18.92 -6.78 13.30
CA GLU A 61 18.42 -7.68 14.33
C GLU A 61 17.27 -8.58 13.87
N ILE A 62 16.33 -8.06 13.07
CA ILE A 62 15.25 -8.88 12.48
C ILE A 62 15.84 -9.92 11.51
N ILE A 63 16.80 -9.50 10.69
CA ILE A 63 17.51 -10.39 9.76
C ILE A 63 18.32 -11.44 10.53
N LYS A 64 19.07 -11.05 11.57
CA LYS A 64 19.83 -11.98 12.43
C LYS A 64 18.90 -12.99 13.11
N LYS A 65 17.76 -12.55 13.65
CA LYS A 65 16.76 -13.46 14.25
C LYS A 65 16.16 -14.41 13.23
N TYR A 66 15.86 -13.94 12.02
CA TYR A 66 15.38 -14.80 10.94
C TYR A 66 16.40 -15.90 10.59
N ILE A 67 17.67 -15.53 10.42
CA ILE A 67 18.76 -16.48 10.12
C ILE A 67 18.97 -17.49 11.26
N ALA A 68 18.99 -17.03 12.52
CA ALA A 68 19.17 -17.91 13.67
C ALA A 68 18.03 -18.94 13.84
N ASN A 69 16.81 -18.59 13.42
CA ASN A 69 15.65 -19.46 13.51
C ASN A 69 15.47 -20.40 12.30
N GLN A 70 16.24 -20.21 11.22
CA GLN A 70 16.33 -21.17 10.12
C GLN A 70 17.19 -22.35 10.60
N LYS A 71 16.54 -23.41 11.11
CA LYS A 71 17.22 -24.66 11.45
C LYS A 71 17.91 -25.21 10.21
N THR A 72 19.22 -25.39 10.30
CA THR A 72 20.02 -26.12 9.32
C THR A 72 19.46 -27.54 9.27
N ARG A 73 19.07 -27.97 8.07
CA ARG A 73 18.65 -29.34 7.82
C ARG A 73 19.81 -30.30 8.05
#